data_AF-A0A401SPB3-F1
#
_entry.id   AF-A0A401SPB3-F1
#
_cell.length_a   1.000
_cell.length_b   1.000
_cell.length_c   1.000
_cell.angle_alpha   90.00
_cell.angle_beta   90.00
_cell.angle_gamma   90.00
#
_symmetry.space_group_name_H-M   'P 1'
#
loop_
_entity.id
_entity.type
_entity.pdbx_description
1 polymer ?
#
loop_
_entity_poly.entity_id
_entity_poly.type
_entity_poly.pdbx_seq_one_letter_code
_entity_poly.pdbx_strand_id
1 'polypeptide(L)'
;MPHESTTLMDVMQLGLEKYLENLNHISSQASKEYALEKALSKMEEDWDEVNFTYISYKYTGVKILAAVDDIQVLLEDHIVKTTTMKGSPFIASFEKEISAWESKLWLMQNILESWLRVQMAWLYLEPIFSSEDIHNQIPEQGKMFDVVDTNWRLIMRESVKGANAMQVISQPQMLDKLREAESLLDDIQKGLNEYLEKKRLFFPRFFFLSNDELLEILSETKDPLRVQPHLKKCFEGIAQLTFNAHKEITHIESAEGEKVELVTRIIPAKAKDLVEKWLYEPQHRPSEASS
;
A
#
# COMPACT_ATOMS: atom_id res chain seq x y z
N MET A 1 5.33 15.65 59.11
CA MET A 1 5.03 16.18 57.76
C MET A 1 4.26 17.47 57.95
N PRO A 2 4.48 18.52 57.12
CA PRO A 2 3.71 19.75 57.23
C PRO A 2 2.21 19.48 56.96
N HIS A 3 1.36 20.12 57.74
CA HIS A 3 -0.11 20.14 57.59
C HIS A 3 -0.58 21.51 57.07
N GLU A 4 -1.85 21.63 56.66
CA GLU A 4 -2.44 22.89 56.15
C GLU A 4 -2.29 24.09 57.10
N SER A 5 -2.07 23.86 58.40
CA SER A 5 -1.85 24.90 59.42
C SER A 5 -0.38 25.25 59.68
N THR A 6 0.58 24.71 58.92
CA THR A 6 2.01 24.93 59.16
C THR A 6 2.39 26.34 58.70
N THR A 7 2.86 27.18 59.61
CA THR A 7 3.21 28.57 59.29
C THR A 7 4.67 28.70 58.85
N LEU A 8 5.01 29.76 58.11
CA LEU A 8 6.39 30.04 57.69
C LEU A 8 7.35 30.11 58.89
N MET A 9 6.86 30.57 60.04
CA MET A 9 7.63 30.66 61.28
C MET A 9 8.04 29.27 61.81
N ASP A 10 7.13 28.28 61.72
CA ASP A 10 7.39 26.89 62.13
C ASP A 10 8.42 26.23 61.20
N VAL A 11 8.39 26.58 59.92
CA VAL A 11 9.34 26.11 58.89
C VAL A 11 10.73 26.70 59.12
N MET A 12 10.83 27.98 59.50
CA MET A 12 12.11 28.63 59.82
C MET A 12 12.75 28.08 61.11
N GLN A 13 11.96 27.65 62.10
CA GLN A 13 12.48 27.07 63.35
C GLN A 13 13.08 25.66 63.17
N LEU A 14 12.80 24.97 62.07
CA LEU A 14 13.32 23.62 61.77
C LEU A 14 14.81 23.59 61.38
N GLY A 15 15.48 24.74 61.23
CA GLY A 15 16.91 24.79 60.92
C GLY A 15 17.25 24.25 59.52
N LEU A 16 16.41 24.58 58.53
CA LEU A 16 16.49 24.10 57.15
C LEU A 16 17.79 24.46 56.43
N GLU A 17 18.54 25.44 56.94
CA GLU A 17 19.86 25.82 56.42
C GLU A 17 20.82 24.62 56.34
N LYS A 18 20.73 23.69 57.31
CA LYS A 18 21.55 22.47 57.34
C LYS A 18 21.18 21.44 56.27
N TYR A 19 20.01 21.59 55.66
CA TYR A 19 19.45 20.68 54.67
C TYR A 19 19.26 21.36 53.30
N LEU A 20 19.76 22.59 53.12
CA LEU A 20 19.62 23.37 51.88
C LEU A 20 20.09 22.61 50.64
N GLU A 21 21.23 21.91 50.72
CA GLU A 21 21.72 21.10 49.59
C GLU A 21 20.76 19.97 49.23
N ASN A 22 20.24 19.25 50.23
CA ASN A 22 19.28 18.17 50.01
C ASN A 22 17.95 18.70 49.44
N LEU A 23 17.45 19.83 49.96
CA LEU A 23 16.25 20.48 49.47
C LEU A 23 16.43 20.99 48.03
N ASN A 24 17.59 21.55 47.70
CA ASN A 24 17.93 21.98 46.35
C ASN A 24 18.03 20.77 45.40
N HIS A 25 18.60 19.66 45.84
CA HIS A 25 18.64 18.43 45.05
C HIS A 25 17.23 17.90 44.76
N ILE A 26 16.37 17.78 45.79
CA ILE A 26 14.98 17.33 45.64
C ILE A 26 14.19 18.29 44.75
N SER A 27 14.33 19.61 44.94
CA SER A 27 13.66 20.63 44.12
C SER A 27 14.10 20.57 42.66
N SER A 28 15.40 20.40 42.40
CA SER A 28 15.94 20.24 41.06
C SER A 28 15.44 18.96 40.38
N GLN A 29 15.39 17.85 41.14
CA GLN A 29 14.83 16.59 40.66
C GLN A 29 13.35 16.72 40.32
N ALA A 30 12.54 17.26 41.23
CA ALA A 30 11.11 17.47 41.03
C ALA A 30 10.82 18.39 39.83
N SER A 31 11.63 19.43 39.63
CA SER A 31 11.48 20.34 38.48
C SER A 31 11.74 19.63 37.14
N LYS A 32 12.69 18.69 37.10
CA LYS A 32 12.99 17.90 35.90
C LYS A 32 11.97 16.80 35.65
N GLU A 33 11.49 16.16 36.70
CA GLU A 33 10.38 15.20 36.68
C GLU A 33 9.11 15.86 36.10
N TYR A 34 8.73 17.03 36.61
CA TYR A 34 7.60 17.80 36.11
C TYR A 34 7.77 18.23 34.64
N ALA A 35 8.99 18.54 34.21
CA ALA A 35 9.25 18.87 32.81
C ALA A 35 9.03 17.66 31.88
N LEU A 36 9.38 16.45 32.32
CA LEU A 36 9.11 15.20 31.57
C LEU A 36 7.60 14.92 31.50
N GLU A 37 6.90 15.02 32.62
CA GLU A 37 5.44 14.83 32.69
C GLU A 37 4.70 15.80 31.76
N LYS A 38 5.07 17.08 31.80
CA LYS A 38 4.48 18.09 30.93
C LYS A 38 4.79 17.86 29.45
N ALA A 39 5.99 17.37 29.14
CA ALA A 39 6.35 17.01 27.77
C ALA A 39 5.55 15.81 27.27
N LEU A 40 5.34 14.79 28.10
CA LEU A 40 4.51 13.63 27.78
C LEU A 40 3.06 14.04 27.55
N SER A 41 2.48 14.77 28.49
CA SER A 41 1.08 15.25 28.40
C SER A 41 0.84 16.06 27.14
N LYS A 42 1.78 16.96 26.81
CA LYS A 42 1.70 17.73 25.57
C LYS A 42 1.73 16.83 24.33
N MET A 43 2.62 15.82 24.29
CA MET A 43 2.64 14.89 23.16
C MET A 43 1.32 14.14 23.03
N GLU A 44 0.70 13.72 24.14
CA GLU A 44 -0.61 13.05 24.13
C GLU A 44 -1.72 13.98 23.60
N GLU A 45 -1.78 15.23 24.09
CA GLU A 45 -2.73 16.25 23.65
C GLU A 45 -2.60 16.55 22.14
N ASP A 46 -1.36 16.63 21.63
CA ASP A 46 -1.10 16.88 20.21
C ASP A 46 -1.75 15.79 19.32
N TRP A 47 -1.96 14.56 19.81
CA TRP A 47 -2.59 13.45 19.06
C TRP A 47 -4.12 13.41 19.13
N ASP A 48 -4.75 14.16 20.03
CA ASP A 48 -6.21 14.17 20.17
C ASP A 48 -6.89 14.75 18.91
N GLU A 49 -6.26 15.73 18.27
CA GLU A 49 -6.77 16.38 17.06
C GLU A 49 -6.26 15.75 15.75
N VAL A 50 -5.34 14.78 15.83
CA VAL A 50 -4.75 14.15 14.64
C VAL A 50 -5.71 13.14 14.05
N ASN A 51 -6.17 13.42 12.84
CA ASN A 51 -7.11 12.58 12.10
C ASN A 51 -6.50 12.12 10.78
N PHE A 52 -6.70 10.85 10.45
CA PHE A 52 -6.40 10.33 9.12
C PHE A 52 -7.35 10.92 8.09
N THR A 53 -6.79 11.27 6.92
CA THR A 53 -7.56 11.75 5.78
C THR A 53 -7.84 10.60 4.83
N TYR A 54 -9.09 10.52 4.35
CA TYR A 54 -9.54 9.46 3.46
C TYR A 54 -10.15 10.03 2.18
N ILE A 55 -9.75 9.49 1.02
CA ILE A 55 -10.29 9.83 -0.30
C ILE A 55 -11.00 8.63 -0.92
N SER A 56 -12.04 8.87 -1.72
CA SER A 56 -12.75 7.77 -2.39
C SER A 56 -11.93 7.23 -3.57
N TYR A 57 -11.78 5.91 -3.65
CA TYR A 57 -11.07 5.25 -4.74
C TYR A 57 -12.03 4.78 -5.83
N LYS A 58 -12.00 5.48 -6.97
CA LYS A 58 -12.82 5.19 -8.17
C LYS A 58 -14.31 5.00 -7.80
N TYR A 59 -14.98 4.01 -8.42
CA TYR A 59 -16.37 3.64 -8.15
C TYR A 59 -16.49 2.40 -7.26
N THR A 60 -15.41 1.98 -6.59
CA THR A 60 -15.34 0.72 -5.81
C THR A 60 -16.09 0.80 -4.47
N GLY A 61 -16.47 2.00 -4.04
CA GLY A 61 -17.06 2.26 -2.73
C GLY A 61 -16.07 2.23 -1.57
N VAL A 62 -14.77 2.01 -1.84
CA VAL A 62 -13.71 2.00 -0.83
C VAL A 62 -13.08 3.38 -0.73
N LYS A 63 -12.81 3.83 0.49
CA LYS A 63 -11.95 4.98 0.72
C LYS A 63 -10.54 4.49 1.05
N ILE A 64 -9.53 5.25 0.64
CA ILE A 64 -8.12 4.96 0.85
C ILE A 64 -7.48 6.10 1.65
N LEU A 65 -6.40 5.80 2.34
CA LEU A 65 -5.62 6.73 3.14
C LEU A 65 -4.92 7.75 2.21
N ALA A 66 -4.93 9.02 2.58
CA ALA A 66 -4.29 10.11 1.86
C ALA A 66 -3.67 11.14 2.81
N ALA A 67 -2.71 11.92 2.30
CA ALA A 67 -2.08 13.04 3.02
C ALA A 67 -1.57 12.66 4.42
N VAL A 68 -0.71 11.65 4.49
CA VAL A 68 -0.17 11.13 5.76
C VAL A 68 1.19 11.71 6.14
N ASP A 69 1.79 12.54 5.27
CA ASP A 69 3.14 13.05 5.46
C ASP A 69 3.29 13.82 6.78
N ASP A 70 2.33 14.70 7.11
CA ASP A 70 2.34 15.46 8.36
C ASP A 70 2.23 14.54 9.60
N ILE A 71 1.45 13.46 9.48
CA ILE A 71 1.30 12.45 10.55
C ILE A 71 2.61 11.70 10.75
N GLN A 72 3.30 11.33 9.66
CA GLN A 72 4.61 10.67 9.72
C GLN A 72 5.66 11.57 10.35
N VAL A 73 5.70 12.85 9.98
CA VAL A 73 6.64 13.82 10.56
C VAL A 73 6.39 13.99 12.07
N LEU A 74 5.12 14.14 12.48
CA LEU A 74 4.77 14.24 13.91
C LEU A 74 5.16 12.96 14.66
N LEU A 75 4.91 11.80 14.06
CA LEU A 75 5.23 10.50 14.64
C LEU A 75 6.72 10.31 14.86
N GLU A 76 7.55 10.59 13.85
CA GLU A 76 9.00 10.50 13.95
C GLU A 76 9.56 11.45 15.03
N ASP A 77 9.09 12.70 15.07
CA ASP A 77 9.49 13.67 16.09
C ASP A 77 9.10 13.20 17.51
N HIS A 78 7.88 12.69 17.69
CA HIS A 78 7.42 12.20 18.99
C HIS A 78 8.14 10.91 19.41
N ILE A 79 8.53 10.03 18.48
CA ILE A 79 9.38 8.87 18.77
C ILE A 79 10.75 9.34 19.30
N VAL A 80 11.42 10.25 18.60
CA VAL A 80 12.74 10.77 19.01
C VAL A 80 12.68 11.47 20.37
N LYS A 81 11.64 12.30 20.60
CA LYS A 81 11.41 12.96 21.90
C LYS A 81 11.21 11.94 23.01
N THR A 82 10.36 10.94 22.79
CA THR A 82 10.07 9.90 23.79
C THR A 82 11.31 9.06 24.12
N THR A 83 12.09 8.66 23.11
CA THR A 83 13.37 7.96 23.33
C THR A 83 14.37 8.81 24.12
N THR A 84 14.43 10.12 23.85
CA THR A 84 15.28 11.06 24.61
C THR A 84 14.82 11.17 26.07
N MET A 85 13.53 11.28 26.31
CA MET A 85 12.93 11.29 27.65
C MET A 85 13.24 10.00 28.41
N LYS A 86 13.20 8.86 27.72
CA LYS A 86 13.53 7.56 28.29
C LYS A 86 14.98 7.43 28.74
N GLY A 87 15.91 8.11 28.06
CA GLY A 87 17.32 8.19 28.44
C GLY A 87 17.60 9.12 29.63
N SER A 88 16.60 9.85 30.15
CA SER A 88 16.77 10.79 31.25
C SER A 88 16.99 10.06 32.58
N PRO A 89 17.95 10.49 33.43
CA PRO A 89 18.13 9.93 34.77
C PRO A 89 16.97 10.26 35.73
N PHE A 90 16.05 11.14 35.32
CA PHE A 90 14.88 11.56 36.10
C PHE A 90 13.60 10.81 35.72
N ILE A 91 13.71 9.72 34.95
CA ILE A 91 12.56 8.97 34.41
C ILE A 91 11.86 8.06 35.44
N ALA A 92 12.49 7.78 36.59
CA ALA A 92 12.09 6.67 37.48
C ALA A 92 10.59 6.65 37.85
N SER A 93 9.98 7.82 38.10
CA SER A 93 8.56 7.93 38.45
C SER A 93 7.62 7.71 37.26
N PHE A 94 8.09 7.96 36.03
CA PHE A 94 7.30 7.97 34.79
C PHE A 94 7.69 6.89 33.79
N GLU A 95 8.65 6.01 34.15
CA GLU A 95 9.21 5.00 33.25
C GLU A 95 8.14 4.13 32.60
N LYS A 96 7.12 3.73 33.38
CA LYS A 96 6.02 2.90 32.89
C LYS A 96 5.16 3.63 31.86
N GLU A 97 4.85 4.90 32.11
CA GLU A 97 3.99 5.72 31.26
C GLU A 97 4.71 6.06 29.95
N ILE A 98 5.96 6.52 30.04
CA ILE A 98 6.80 6.80 28.86
C ILE A 98 7.03 5.53 28.03
N SER A 99 7.26 4.38 28.66
CA SER A 99 7.44 3.12 27.94
C SER A 99 6.15 2.64 27.25
N ALA A 100 4.99 2.82 27.89
CA ALA A 100 3.70 2.51 27.29
C ALA A 100 3.42 3.44 26.09
N TRP A 101 3.73 4.73 26.23
CA TRP A 101 3.62 5.72 25.17
C TRP A 101 4.54 5.40 23.99
N GLU A 102 5.81 5.13 24.25
CA GLU A 102 6.79 4.70 23.24
C GLU A 102 6.27 3.48 22.46
N SER A 103 5.73 2.48 23.17
CA SER A 103 5.17 1.29 22.54
C SER A 103 3.98 1.61 21.62
N LYS A 104 3.13 2.57 21.98
CA LYS A 104 2.02 3.02 21.12
C LYS A 104 2.52 3.74 19.87
N LEU A 105 3.53 4.61 19.99
CA LEU A 105 4.12 5.31 18.84
C LEU A 105 4.78 4.33 17.87
N TRP A 106 5.55 3.37 18.37
CA TRP A 106 6.13 2.33 17.50
C TRP A 106 5.07 1.44 16.87
N LEU A 107 3.98 1.12 17.59
CA LEU A 107 2.85 0.39 17.00
C LEU A 107 2.22 1.20 15.85
N MET A 108 2.01 2.51 16.04
CA MET A 108 1.53 3.40 14.99
C MET A 108 2.43 3.38 13.76
N GLN A 109 3.75 3.50 13.96
CA GLN A 109 4.73 3.50 12.87
C GLN A 109 4.64 2.21 12.05
N ASN A 110 4.65 1.07 12.73
CA ASN A 110 4.56 -0.24 12.08
C ASN A 110 3.24 -0.42 11.33
N ILE A 111 2.12 0.03 11.92
CA ILE A 111 0.81 -0.02 11.26
C ILE A 111 0.80 0.87 10.02
N LEU A 112 1.30 2.11 10.12
CA LEU A 112 1.25 3.07 9.02
C LEU A 112 2.11 2.62 7.84
N GLU A 113 3.34 2.16 8.11
CA GLU A 113 4.20 1.57 7.07
C GLU A 113 3.52 0.39 6.39
N SER A 114 2.94 -0.51 7.18
CA SER A 114 2.33 -1.71 6.64
C SER A 114 1.06 -1.41 5.85
N TRP A 115 0.24 -0.48 6.36
CA TRP A 115 -0.94 0.01 5.69
C TRP A 115 -0.61 0.59 4.32
N LEU A 116 0.42 1.45 4.23
CA LEU A 116 0.80 2.06 2.96
C LEU A 116 1.30 1.02 1.96
N ARG A 117 2.06 0.01 2.39
CA ARG A 117 2.48 -1.09 1.51
C ARG A 117 1.30 -1.90 0.99
N VAL A 118 0.39 -2.32 1.87
CA VAL A 118 -0.83 -3.04 1.49
C VAL A 118 -1.67 -2.19 0.54
N GLN A 119 -1.86 -0.90 0.82
CA GLN A 119 -2.64 0.00 -0.02
C GLN A 119 -2.04 0.10 -1.43
N MET A 120 -0.72 0.31 -1.54
CA MET A 120 -0.05 0.41 -2.83
C MET A 120 -0.16 -0.88 -3.65
N ALA A 121 0.10 -2.03 -3.03
CA ALA A 121 -0.01 -3.33 -3.69
C ALA A 121 -1.46 -3.64 -4.09
N TRP A 122 -2.42 -3.38 -3.21
CA TRP A 122 -3.84 -3.59 -3.49
C TRP A 122 -4.34 -2.69 -4.62
N LEU A 123 -3.94 -1.41 -4.67
CA LEU A 123 -4.32 -0.49 -5.76
C LEU A 123 -3.81 -0.94 -7.13
N TYR A 124 -2.65 -1.59 -7.17
CA TYR A 124 -2.10 -2.18 -8.40
C TYR A 124 -2.85 -3.45 -8.81
N LEU A 125 -3.10 -4.35 -7.86
CA LEU A 125 -3.65 -5.67 -8.12
C LEU A 125 -5.18 -5.68 -8.30
N GLU A 126 -5.91 -4.77 -7.65
CA GLU A 126 -7.37 -4.67 -7.74
C GLU A 126 -7.91 -4.61 -9.16
N PRO A 127 -7.45 -3.70 -10.06
CA PRO A 127 -7.95 -3.69 -11.42
C PRO A 127 -7.56 -4.94 -12.23
N ILE A 128 -6.44 -5.58 -11.89
CA ILE A 128 -5.94 -6.78 -12.57
C ILE A 128 -6.80 -8.00 -12.21
N PHE A 129 -7.03 -8.23 -10.92
CA PHE A 129 -7.80 -9.37 -10.42
C PHE A 129 -9.31 -9.16 -10.46
N SER A 130 -9.78 -7.93 -10.72
CA SER A 130 -11.17 -7.67 -11.11
C SER A 130 -11.52 -8.24 -12.49
N SER A 131 -10.53 -8.54 -13.33
CA SER A 131 -10.75 -9.24 -14.60
C SER A 131 -11.02 -10.72 -14.36
N GLU A 132 -12.18 -11.19 -14.81
CA GLU A 132 -12.53 -12.62 -14.82
C GLU A 132 -11.50 -13.46 -15.61
N ASP A 133 -10.92 -12.91 -16.67
CA ASP A 133 -9.98 -13.63 -17.51
C ASP A 133 -8.68 -13.93 -16.74
N ILE A 134 -8.12 -12.95 -16.02
CA ILE A 134 -6.95 -13.15 -15.17
C ILE A 134 -7.29 -14.09 -14.01
N HIS A 135 -8.42 -13.87 -13.34
CA HIS A 135 -8.85 -14.72 -12.22
C HIS A 135 -8.96 -16.20 -12.62
N ASN A 136 -9.50 -16.48 -13.81
CA ASN A 136 -9.61 -17.85 -14.34
C ASN A 136 -8.26 -18.46 -14.77
N GLN A 137 -7.30 -17.65 -15.20
CA GLN A 137 -5.97 -18.13 -15.63
C GLN A 137 -5.05 -18.44 -14.45
N ILE A 138 -5.16 -17.68 -13.35
CA ILE A 138 -4.39 -17.85 -12.11
C ILE A 138 -5.31 -17.95 -10.87
N PRO A 139 -6.11 -19.02 -10.75
CA PRO A 139 -7.20 -19.11 -9.77
C PRO A 139 -6.72 -19.23 -8.32
N GLU A 140 -5.49 -19.69 -8.10
CA GLU A 140 -4.90 -19.74 -6.75
C GLU A 140 -4.65 -18.32 -6.24
N GLN A 141 -3.97 -17.49 -7.03
CA GLN A 141 -3.71 -16.08 -6.73
C GLN A 141 -5.02 -15.27 -6.68
N GLY A 142 -5.99 -15.57 -7.55
CA GLY A 142 -7.31 -14.93 -7.53
C GLY A 142 -8.03 -15.14 -6.19
N LYS A 143 -8.07 -16.36 -5.68
CA LYS A 143 -8.66 -16.66 -4.35
C LYS A 143 -7.92 -15.97 -3.21
N MET A 144 -6.59 -15.92 -3.27
CA MET A 144 -5.80 -15.19 -2.27
C MET A 144 -6.14 -13.70 -2.29
N PHE A 145 -6.29 -13.12 -3.49
CA PHE A 145 -6.67 -11.73 -3.64
C PHE A 145 -8.07 -11.45 -3.08
N ASP A 146 -9.05 -12.33 -3.32
CA ASP A 146 -10.42 -12.17 -2.79
C ASP A 146 -10.44 -12.10 -1.24
N VAL A 147 -9.59 -12.90 -0.58
CA VAL A 147 -9.41 -12.89 0.88
C VAL A 147 -8.80 -11.56 1.33
N VAL A 148 -7.72 -11.13 0.68
CA VAL A 148 -7.05 -9.85 0.98
C VAL A 148 -8.01 -8.68 0.77
N ASP A 149 -8.73 -8.64 -0.36
CA ASP A 149 -9.67 -7.59 -0.70
C ASP A 149 -10.80 -7.47 0.34
N THR A 150 -11.35 -8.61 0.78
CA THR A 150 -12.38 -8.64 1.83
C THR A 150 -11.85 -8.08 3.15
N ASN A 151 -10.67 -8.53 3.59
CA ASN A 151 -10.04 -8.06 4.82
C ASN A 151 -9.67 -6.58 4.75
N TRP A 152 -9.11 -6.14 3.63
CA TRP A 152 -8.73 -4.76 3.38
C TRP A 152 -9.94 -3.82 3.45
N ARG A 153 -11.03 -4.17 2.77
CA ARG A 153 -12.28 -3.39 2.80
C ARG A 153 -12.87 -3.30 4.21
N LEU A 154 -12.74 -4.36 5.02
CA LEU A 154 -13.17 -4.34 6.41
C LEU A 154 -12.33 -3.37 7.25
N ILE A 155 -11.00 -3.45 7.15
CA ILE A 155 -10.08 -2.52 7.84
C ILE A 155 -10.40 -1.07 7.44
N MET A 156 -10.50 -0.78 6.15
CA MET A 156 -10.81 0.57 5.66
C MET A 156 -12.17 1.05 6.15
N ARG A 157 -13.20 0.19 6.18
CA ARG A 157 -14.54 0.56 6.65
C ARG A 157 -14.54 0.93 8.13
N GLU A 158 -13.86 0.16 8.99
CA GLU A 158 -13.79 0.46 10.42
C GLU A 158 -12.98 1.74 10.68
N SER A 159 -11.86 1.90 9.98
CA SER A 159 -11.01 3.09 10.11
C SER A 159 -11.70 4.39 9.67
N VAL A 160 -12.59 4.33 8.68
CA VAL A 160 -13.36 5.50 8.23
C VAL A 160 -14.43 5.93 9.26
N LYS A 161 -14.87 5.03 10.17
CA LYS A 161 -15.88 5.38 11.19
C LYS A 161 -15.33 6.31 12.27
N GLY A 162 -14.06 6.17 12.62
CA GLY A 162 -13.38 7.03 13.60
C GLY A 162 -12.05 7.46 13.02
N ALA A 163 -11.94 8.71 12.58
CA ALA A 163 -10.75 9.18 11.85
C ALA A 163 -9.53 9.46 12.76
N ASN A 164 -9.71 9.55 14.08
CA ASN A 164 -8.61 9.87 14.99
C ASN A 164 -7.52 8.78 14.91
N ALA A 165 -6.28 9.20 14.69
CA ALA A 165 -5.17 8.29 14.40
C ALA A 165 -4.94 7.29 15.55
N MET A 166 -4.98 7.74 16.79
CA MET A 166 -4.78 6.90 17.98
C MET A 166 -5.92 5.88 18.17
N GLN A 167 -7.15 6.25 17.84
CA GLN A 167 -8.29 5.33 17.87
C GLN A 167 -8.20 4.27 16.77
N VAL A 168 -7.81 4.67 15.56
CA VAL A 168 -7.68 3.76 14.42
C VAL A 168 -6.64 2.68 14.70
N ILE A 169 -5.45 3.05 15.17
CA ILE A 169 -4.39 2.05 15.44
C ILE A 169 -4.70 1.13 16.62
N SER A 170 -5.64 1.53 17.49
CA SER A 170 -6.11 0.72 18.61
C SER A 170 -7.07 -0.39 18.19
N GLN A 171 -7.37 -0.52 16.90
CA GLN A 171 -8.17 -1.61 16.38
C GLN A 171 -7.52 -2.99 16.69
N PRO A 172 -8.31 -3.99 17.14
CA PRO A 172 -7.77 -5.29 17.49
C PRO A 172 -7.04 -5.99 16.33
N GLN A 173 -5.80 -6.41 16.60
CA GLN A 173 -4.95 -7.19 15.69
C GLN A 173 -4.73 -6.52 14.33
N MET A 174 -4.81 -5.19 14.28
CA MET A 174 -4.70 -4.45 13.04
C MET A 174 -3.35 -4.69 12.34
N LEU A 175 -2.25 -4.59 13.08
CA LEU A 175 -0.91 -4.85 12.55
C LEU A 175 -0.76 -6.28 12.02
N ASP A 176 -1.29 -7.26 12.74
CA ASP A 176 -1.20 -8.68 12.33
C ASP A 176 -1.98 -8.92 11.03
N LYS A 177 -3.19 -8.36 10.91
CA LYS A 177 -4.00 -8.44 9.68
C LYS A 177 -3.33 -7.76 8.49
N LEU A 178 -2.67 -6.61 8.71
CA LEU A 178 -1.93 -5.92 7.67
C LEU A 178 -0.72 -6.74 7.21
N ARG A 179 0.05 -7.31 8.15
CA ARG A 179 1.19 -8.19 7.83
C ARG A 179 0.79 -9.48 7.11
N GLU A 180 -0.35 -10.07 7.48
CA GLU A 180 -0.92 -11.21 6.76
C GLU A 180 -1.29 -10.80 5.33
N ALA A 181 -1.94 -9.64 5.16
CA ALA A 181 -2.25 -9.11 3.84
C ALA A 181 -0.99 -8.84 3.01
N GLU A 182 0.08 -8.28 3.59
CA GLU A 182 1.36 -8.10 2.90
C GLU A 182 1.92 -9.42 2.39
N SER A 183 1.99 -10.45 3.24
CA SER A 183 2.52 -11.76 2.85
C SER A 183 1.72 -12.36 1.69
N LEU A 184 0.39 -12.27 1.75
CA LEU A 184 -0.48 -12.76 0.67
C LEU A 184 -0.28 -11.95 -0.61
N LEU A 185 -0.14 -10.62 -0.51
CA LEU A 185 0.09 -9.74 -1.65
C LEU A 185 1.43 -10.01 -2.33
N ASP A 186 2.48 -10.31 -1.57
CA ASP A 186 3.80 -10.70 -2.11
C ASP A 186 3.71 -12.01 -2.90
N ASP A 187 3.01 -13.02 -2.36
CA ASP A 187 2.78 -14.30 -3.04
C ASP A 187 1.94 -14.11 -4.32
N ILE A 188 0.92 -13.25 -4.27
CA ILE A 188 0.09 -12.90 -5.43
C ILE A 188 0.94 -12.20 -6.51
N GLN A 189 1.77 -11.22 -6.14
CA GLN A 189 2.66 -10.53 -7.08
C GLN A 189 3.66 -11.48 -7.72
N LYS A 190 4.24 -12.40 -6.92
CA LYS A 190 5.14 -13.42 -7.44
C LYS A 190 4.43 -14.33 -8.45
N GLY A 191 3.25 -14.85 -8.09
CA GLY A 191 2.46 -15.70 -8.98
C GLY A 191 2.04 -14.98 -10.28
N LEU A 192 1.69 -13.69 -10.19
CA LEU A 192 1.40 -12.86 -11.35
C LEU A 192 2.63 -12.72 -12.27
N ASN A 193 3.79 -12.41 -11.71
CA ASN A 193 5.03 -12.30 -12.48
C ASN A 193 5.41 -13.63 -13.16
N GLU A 194 5.31 -14.76 -12.45
CA GLU A 194 5.54 -16.08 -13.02
C GLU A 194 4.57 -16.40 -14.17
N TYR A 195 3.31 -15.98 -14.05
CA TYR A 195 2.33 -16.11 -15.12
C TYR A 195 2.71 -15.28 -16.35
N LEU A 196 3.10 -14.02 -16.18
CA LEU A 196 3.54 -13.15 -17.27
C LEU A 196 4.80 -13.70 -17.97
N GLU A 197 5.76 -14.21 -17.21
CA GLU A 197 6.96 -14.86 -17.76
C GLU A 197 6.61 -16.11 -18.58
N LYS A 198 5.68 -16.94 -18.11
CA LYS A 198 5.18 -18.09 -18.90
C LYS A 198 4.56 -17.64 -20.22
N LYS A 199 3.82 -16.53 -20.24
CA LYS A 199 3.26 -15.95 -21.47
C LYS A 199 4.35 -15.43 -22.40
N ARG A 200 5.39 -14.78 -21.87
CA ARG A 200 6.57 -14.35 -22.64
C ARG A 200 7.33 -15.52 -23.26
N LEU A 201 7.51 -16.61 -22.53
CA LEU A 201 8.16 -17.82 -23.05
C LEU A 201 7.34 -18.48 -24.17
N PHE A 202 6.01 -18.45 -24.07
CA PHE A 202 5.14 -18.98 -25.12
C PHE A 202 5.13 -18.08 -26.37
N PHE A 203 5.19 -16.77 -26.19
CA PHE A 203 5.24 -15.80 -27.28
C PHE A 203 6.34 -14.75 -27.05
N PRO A 204 7.56 -14.98 -27.58
CA PRO A 204 8.74 -14.15 -27.29
C PRO A 204 8.61 -12.67 -27.65
N ARG A 205 7.67 -12.28 -28.52
CA ARG A 205 7.43 -10.86 -28.83
C ARG A 205 6.87 -10.08 -27.63
N PHE A 206 6.28 -10.75 -26.64
CA PHE A 206 5.87 -10.12 -25.39
C PHE A 206 7.06 -9.66 -24.52
N PHE A 207 8.31 -10.05 -24.82
CA PHE A 207 9.49 -9.45 -24.16
C PHE A 207 9.68 -7.96 -24.53
N PHE A 208 9.06 -7.47 -25.62
CA PHE A 208 9.09 -6.06 -25.99
C PHE A 208 8.04 -5.19 -25.27
N LEU A 209 7.18 -5.81 -24.45
CA LEU A 209 6.13 -5.13 -23.69
C LEU A 209 6.50 -5.05 -22.21
N SER A 210 6.13 -3.94 -21.58
CA SER A 210 6.15 -3.85 -20.11
C SER A 210 5.11 -4.80 -19.49
N ASN A 211 5.21 -5.05 -18.18
CA ASN A 211 4.21 -5.87 -17.47
C ASN A 211 2.81 -5.27 -17.58
N ASP A 212 2.68 -3.95 -17.44
CA ASP A 212 1.38 -3.26 -17.53
C ASP A 212 0.78 -3.35 -18.93
N GLU A 213 1.59 -3.21 -19.98
CA GLU A 213 1.14 -3.37 -21.36
C GLU A 213 0.70 -4.82 -21.65
N LEU A 214 1.44 -5.79 -21.10
CA LEU A 214 1.08 -7.19 -21.24
C LEU A 214 -0.22 -7.52 -20.48
N LEU A 215 -0.40 -6.95 -19.29
CA LEU A 215 -1.63 -7.10 -18.51
C LEU A 215 -2.83 -6.44 -19.18
N GLU A 216 -2.66 -5.28 -19.83
CA GLU A 216 -3.73 -4.64 -20.61
C GLU A 216 -4.22 -5.56 -21.74
N ILE A 217 -3.30 -6.28 -22.39
CA ILE A 217 -3.64 -7.29 -23.41
C ILE A 217 -4.33 -8.52 -22.81
N LEU A 218 -3.89 -8.97 -21.64
CA LEU A 218 -4.35 -10.23 -21.02
C LEU A 218 -5.60 -10.06 -20.15
N SER A 219 -5.97 -8.84 -19.78
CA SER A 219 -7.09 -8.54 -18.88
C SER A 219 -8.45 -8.45 -19.59
N GLU A 220 -8.47 -8.30 -20.92
CA GLU A 220 -9.71 -8.27 -21.70
C GLU A 220 -9.52 -9.04 -23.02
N THR A 221 -9.27 -10.34 -22.91
CA THR A 221 -8.93 -11.21 -24.05
C THR A 221 -10.09 -11.39 -25.04
N LYS A 222 -11.32 -11.07 -24.60
CA LYS A 222 -12.55 -11.08 -25.39
C LYS A 222 -12.64 -9.91 -26.39
N ASP A 223 -11.87 -8.83 -26.20
CA ASP A 223 -11.80 -7.73 -27.16
C ASP A 223 -10.43 -7.66 -27.87
N PRO A 224 -10.30 -8.24 -29.07
CA PRO A 224 -9.03 -8.31 -29.80
C PRO A 224 -8.53 -6.93 -30.27
N LEU A 225 -9.34 -5.87 -30.18
CA LEU A 225 -8.91 -4.50 -30.49
C LEU A 225 -7.92 -3.96 -29.46
N ARG A 226 -7.91 -4.48 -28.23
CA ARG A 226 -7.01 -4.05 -27.16
C ARG A 226 -5.53 -4.26 -27.48
N VAL A 227 -5.19 -5.19 -28.38
CA VAL A 227 -3.78 -5.42 -28.74
C VAL A 227 -3.22 -4.32 -29.65
N GLN A 228 -4.07 -3.59 -30.37
CA GLN A 228 -3.67 -2.65 -31.42
C GLN A 228 -2.59 -1.64 -31.00
N PRO A 229 -2.68 -0.98 -29.82
CA PRO A 229 -1.66 -0.02 -29.39
C PRO A 229 -0.29 -0.66 -29.18
N HIS A 230 -0.25 -1.96 -28.88
CA HIS A 230 0.95 -2.70 -28.50
C HIS A 230 1.61 -3.44 -29.67
N LEU A 231 0.92 -3.59 -30.81
CA LEU A 231 1.41 -4.33 -31.97
C LEU A 231 2.72 -3.75 -32.54
N LYS A 232 2.84 -2.42 -32.59
CA LYS A 232 4.05 -1.73 -33.07
C LYS A 232 5.32 -2.10 -32.31
N LYS A 233 5.18 -2.45 -31.02
CA LYS A 233 6.31 -2.89 -30.18
C LYS A 233 6.59 -4.38 -30.37
N CYS A 234 5.55 -5.19 -30.57
CA CYS A 234 5.68 -6.63 -30.74
C CYS A 234 6.21 -7.02 -32.14
N PHE A 235 5.89 -6.24 -33.17
CA PHE A 235 6.11 -6.60 -34.57
C PHE A 235 6.81 -5.49 -35.37
N GLU A 236 7.86 -5.87 -36.09
CA GLU A 236 8.49 -5.02 -37.09
C GLU A 236 7.68 -5.12 -38.40
N GLY A 237 7.20 -3.99 -38.91
CA GLY A 237 6.38 -3.92 -40.12
C GLY A 237 4.86 -4.09 -39.94
N ILE A 238 4.39 -4.41 -38.72
CA ILE A 238 2.95 -4.45 -38.42
C ILE A 238 2.61 -3.33 -37.44
N ALA A 239 1.89 -2.32 -37.92
CA ALA A 239 1.37 -1.25 -37.10
C ALA A 239 -0.03 -1.54 -36.57
N GLN A 240 -0.91 -2.12 -37.40
CA GLN A 240 -2.30 -2.38 -37.07
C GLN A 240 -2.84 -3.63 -37.77
N LEU A 241 -3.93 -4.17 -37.22
CA LEU A 241 -4.72 -5.25 -37.82
C LEU A 241 -6.09 -4.73 -38.25
N THR A 242 -6.56 -5.07 -39.44
CA THR A 242 -7.92 -4.72 -39.88
C THR A 242 -8.89 -5.83 -39.51
N PHE A 243 -9.88 -5.49 -38.68
CA PHE A 243 -10.94 -6.39 -38.23
C PHE A 243 -12.22 -6.21 -39.06
N ASN A 244 -12.91 -7.30 -39.38
CA ASN A 244 -14.25 -7.23 -39.97
C ASN A 244 -15.35 -7.08 -38.90
N ALA A 245 -16.61 -6.99 -39.34
CA ALA A 245 -17.78 -6.89 -38.45
C ALA A 245 -17.95 -8.09 -37.48
N HIS A 246 -17.21 -9.18 -37.68
CA HIS A 246 -17.20 -10.36 -36.82
C HIS A 246 -15.93 -10.47 -35.97
N LYS A 247 -15.15 -9.39 -35.88
CA LYS A 247 -13.85 -9.33 -35.18
C LYS A 247 -12.83 -10.36 -35.68
N GLU A 248 -12.92 -10.75 -36.96
CA GLU A 248 -11.91 -11.57 -37.63
C GLU A 248 -10.85 -10.67 -38.27
N ILE A 249 -9.59 -11.09 -38.24
CA ILE A 249 -8.48 -10.34 -38.81
C ILE A 249 -8.41 -10.66 -40.30
N THR A 250 -8.46 -9.61 -41.12
CA THR A 250 -8.50 -9.71 -42.58
C THR A 250 -7.25 -9.13 -43.24
N HIS A 251 -6.71 -8.04 -42.71
CA HIS A 251 -5.53 -7.38 -43.26
C HIS A 251 -4.52 -7.03 -42.16
N ILE A 252 -3.26 -6.97 -42.55
CA ILE A 252 -2.15 -6.42 -41.79
C ILE A 252 -1.83 -5.05 -42.38
N GLU A 253 -1.69 -4.03 -41.54
CA GLU A 253 -1.36 -2.66 -41.95
C GLU A 253 0.01 -2.24 -41.40
N SER A 254 0.88 -1.72 -42.26
CA SER A 254 2.21 -1.21 -41.90
C SER A 254 2.16 0.20 -41.32
N ALA A 255 3.27 0.70 -40.77
CA ALA A 255 3.35 2.06 -40.25
C ALA A 255 3.25 3.13 -41.35
N GLU A 256 3.57 2.76 -42.59
CA GLU A 256 3.54 3.57 -43.81
C GLU A 256 2.16 3.52 -44.50
N GLY A 257 1.21 2.73 -43.98
CA GLY A 257 -0.15 2.60 -44.50
C GLY A 257 -0.30 1.53 -45.59
N GLU A 258 0.70 0.67 -45.78
CA GLU A 258 0.57 -0.49 -46.68
C GLU A 258 -0.38 -1.52 -46.06
N LYS A 259 -1.34 -2.03 -46.86
CA LYS A 259 -2.33 -3.02 -46.42
C LYS A 259 -2.15 -4.32 -47.18
N VAL A 260 -1.87 -5.39 -46.44
CA VAL A 260 -1.70 -6.74 -46.97
C VAL A 260 -2.88 -7.61 -46.53
N GLU A 261 -3.62 -8.17 -47.48
CA GLU A 261 -4.70 -9.12 -47.21
C GLU A 261 -4.14 -10.48 -46.79
N LEU A 262 -4.71 -11.07 -45.74
CA LEU A 262 -4.30 -12.39 -45.23
C LEU A 262 -4.95 -13.51 -46.05
N VAL A 263 -4.13 -14.48 -46.48
CA VAL A 263 -4.58 -15.67 -47.23
C VAL A 263 -5.57 -16.52 -46.42
N THR A 264 -5.41 -16.57 -45.09
CA THR A 264 -6.37 -17.21 -44.19
C THR A 264 -6.77 -16.20 -43.12
N ARG A 265 -8.07 -15.96 -43.00
CA ARG A 265 -8.61 -15.11 -41.94
C ARG A 265 -8.34 -15.74 -40.58
N ILE A 266 -7.80 -14.94 -39.67
CA ILE A 266 -7.54 -15.36 -38.29
C ILE A 266 -8.76 -15.00 -37.47
N ILE A 267 -9.27 -15.96 -36.70
CA ILE A 267 -10.49 -15.81 -35.91
C ILE A 267 -10.10 -15.87 -34.43
N PRO A 268 -9.89 -14.72 -33.75
CA PRO A 268 -9.51 -14.68 -32.34
C PRO A 268 -10.43 -15.51 -31.43
N ALA A 269 -11.73 -15.55 -31.74
CA ALA A 269 -12.72 -16.35 -30.99
C ALA A 269 -12.43 -17.87 -30.99
N LYS A 270 -11.68 -18.41 -31.97
CA LYS A 270 -11.27 -19.83 -31.99
C LYS A 270 -10.11 -20.14 -31.05
N ALA A 271 -9.40 -19.12 -30.57
CA ALA A 271 -8.21 -19.27 -29.73
C ALA A 271 -8.53 -19.52 -28.24
N LYS A 272 -9.81 -19.65 -27.87
CA LYS A 272 -10.28 -19.81 -26.47
C LYS A 272 -9.67 -18.75 -25.55
N ASP A 273 -9.74 -17.49 -25.97
CA ASP A 273 -9.33 -16.33 -25.16
C ASP A 273 -7.82 -16.29 -24.84
N LEU A 274 -6.99 -17.05 -25.57
CA LEU A 274 -5.53 -17.01 -25.46
C LEU A 274 -4.96 -16.14 -26.58
N VAL A 275 -4.60 -14.91 -26.22
CA VAL A 275 -4.13 -13.89 -27.16
C VAL A 275 -2.88 -14.32 -27.90
N GLU A 276 -1.98 -15.00 -27.20
CA GLU A 276 -0.74 -15.53 -27.75
C GLU A 276 -0.94 -16.55 -28.89
N LYS A 277 -2.06 -17.29 -28.91
CA LYS A 277 -2.30 -18.31 -29.95
C LYS A 277 -2.66 -17.70 -31.29
N TRP A 278 -3.53 -16.69 -31.30
CA TRP A 278 -3.94 -16.05 -32.55
C TRP A 278 -2.96 -14.96 -33.01
N LEU A 279 -2.13 -14.41 -32.11
CA LEU A 279 -1.02 -13.53 -32.50
C LEU A 279 0.20 -14.27 -33.08
N TYR A 280 0.27 -15.60 -32.91
CA TYR A 280 1.32 -16.43 -33.52
C TYR A 280 1.08 -16.70 -35.02
N GLU A 281 -0.19 -16.75 -35.45
CA GLU A 281 -0.58 -17.07 -36.84
C GLU A 281 -0.17 -16.02 -37.90
N PRO A 282 -0.30 -14.69 -37.67
CA PRO A 282 0.11 -13.66 -38.63
C PRO A 282 1.62 -13.68 -38.90
N GLN A 283 2.43 -14.14 -37.92
CA GLN A 283 3.88 -14.22 -38.05
C GLN A 283 4.36 -15.36 -38.97
N HIS A 284 3.62 -16.48 -39.02
CA HIS A 284 4.02 -17.68 -39.76
C HIS A 284 3.32 -17.81 -41.10
N ARG A 285 2.34 -16.94 -41.38
CA ARG A 285 1.68 -16.84 -42.68
C ARG A 285 1.73 -15.42 -43.26
N PRO A 286 2.88 -14.73 -43.31
CA PRO A 286 3.00 -13.56 -44.14
C PRO A 286 3.00 -14.05 -45.59
N SER A 287 1.83 -13.95 -46.22
CA SER A 287 1.64 -13.99 -47.68
C SER A 287 2.50 -15.02 -48.45
N GLU A 288 1.94 -16.19 -48.77
CA GLU A 288 2.17 -16.75 -50.11
C GLU A 288 1.35 -15.91 -51.11
N ALA A 289 1.71 -14.63 -51.28
CA ALA A 289 1.17 -13.84 -52.36
C ALA A 289 1.90 -14.28 -53.63
N SER A 290 1.21 -15.11 -54.40
CA SER A 290 1.61 -15.44 -55.76
C SER A 290 1.72 -14.16 -56.58
N SER A 291 2.92 -13.76 -56.98
CA SER A 291 3.34 -13.34 -58.34
C SER A 291 4.80 -12.89 -58.33
#